data_AF-A0A4Z2EC86-F1
#
_entry.id   AF-A0A4Z2EC86-F1
#
_cell.length_a   1.000
_cell.length_b   1.000
_cell.length_c   1.000
_cell.angle_alpha   90.00
_cell.angle_beta   90.00
_cell.angle_gamma   90.00
#
_symmetry.space_group_name_H-M   'P 1'
#
loop_
_entity.id
_entity.type
_entity.pdbx_description
1 polymer ?
#
loop_
_entity_poly.entity_id
_entity_poly.type
_entity_poly.pdbx_seq_one_letter_code
_entity_poly.pdbx_strand_id
1 'polypeptide(L)'
;MRRFALSNLRDYGMGKKASEEKIIEEIQYLIKVFESHEGKLFNVTNSINYAVSNIISSIIYGSRFDYSDEEFTEMVNRATETLQLAGTPSVQVPLSFLLNKL
;
A
#
# COMPACT_ATOMS: atom_id res chain seq x y z
N MET A 1 6.71 15.98 -13.75
CA MET A 1 6.21 15.33 -12.52
C MET A 1 7.09 14.19 -12.01
N ARG A 2 7.43 13.17 -12.81
CA ARG A 2 8.25 12.00 -12.34
C ARG A 2 9.54 12.38 -11.58
N ARG A 3 10.39 13.24 -12.16
CA ARG A 3 11.66 13.67 -11.51
C ARG A 3 11.41 14.37 -10.17
N PHE A 4 10.43 15.27 -10.13
CA PHE A 4 10.05 16.00 -8.93
C PHE A 4 9.55 15.06 -7.82
N ALA A 5 8.65 14.13 -8.13
CA ALA A 5 8.15 13.16 -7.15
C ALA A 5 9.27 12.25 -6.59
N LEU A 6 10.14 11.74 -7.47
CA LEU A 6 11.25 10.87 -7.06
C LEU A 6 12.30 11.61 -6.22
N SER A 7 12.56 12.88 -6.52
CA SER A 7 13.42 13.72 -5.68
C SER A 7 12.83 13.90 -4.28
N ASN A 8 11.56 14.31 -4.18
CA ASN A 8 10.92 14.49 -2.87
C ASN A 8 10.87 13.20 -2.05
N LEU A 9 10.53 12.05 -2.65
CA LEU A 9 10.52 10.77 -1.92
C LEU A 9 11.89 10.44 -1.33
N ARG A 10 12.98 10.68 -2.08
CA ARG A 10 14.35 10.47 -1.59
C ARG A 10 14.73 11.43 -0.47
N ASP A 11 14.22 12.66 -0.53
CA ASP A 11 14.44 13.68 0.48
C ASP A 11 13.70 13.32 1.78
N TYR A 12 12.47 12.78 1.67
CA TYR A 12 11.71 12.20 2.79
C TYR A 12 12.24 10.84 3.29
N GLY A 13 13.36 10.37 2.76
CA GLY A 13 14.05 9.20 3.31
C GLY A 13 13.71 7.86 2.64
N MET A 14 12.97 7.86 1.54
CA MET A 14 12.77 6.67 0.70
C MET A 14 14.13 6.15 0.19
N GLY A 15 14.42 4.87 0.44
CA GLY A 15 15.69 4.25 0.08
C GLY A 15 16.87 4.61 1.00
N LYS A 16 16.57 5.19 2.18
CA LYS A 16 17.52 5.45 3.27
C LYS A 16 17.04 4.75 4.54
N LYS A 17 17.85 4.80 5.61
CA LYS A 17 17.53 4.24 6.93
C LYS A 17 16.18 4.70 7.49
N ALA A 18 15.76 5.93 7.22
CA ALA A 18 14.45 6.44 7.64
C ALA A 18 13.28 5.59 7.10
N SER A 19 13.35 5.09 5.87
CA SER A 19 12.31 4.19 5.34
C SER A 19 12.30 2.81 6.01
N GLU A 20 13.48 2.30 6.39
CA GLU A 20 13.60 1.06 7.16
C GLU A 20 12.97 1.21 8.55
N GLU A 21 13.21 2.34 9.22
CA GLU A 21 12.60 2.65 10.53
C GLU A 21 11.07 2.66 10.45
N LYS A 22 10.49 3.20 9.37
CA LYS A 22 9.04 3.15 9.13
C LYS A 22 8.50 1.75 8.85
N ILE A 23 9.26 0.92 8.15
CA ILE A 23 8.90 -0.49 7.95
C ILE A 23 8.91 -1.24 9.28
N ILE A 24 9.97 -1.07 10.08
CA ILE A 24 10.09 -1.73 11.39
C ILE A 24 8.98 -1.27 12.34
N GLU A 25 8.67 0.02 12.35
CA GLU A 25 7.55 0.60 13.10
C GLU A 25 6.24 -0.08 12.71
N GLU A 26 5.91 -0.18 11.42
CA GLU A 26 4.64 -0.77 10.97
C GLU A 26 4.55 -2.29 11.23
N ILE A 27 5.68 -3.00 11.21
CA ILE A 27 5.72 -4.43 11.58
C ILE A 27 5.22 -4.65 13.01
N GLN A 28 5.51 -3.75 13.95
CA GLN A 28 5.02 -3.87 15.32
C GLN A 28 3.48 -3.81 15.40
N TYR A 29 2.85 -3.00 14.54
CA TYR A 29 1.40 -2.96 14.43
C TYR A 29 0.84 -4.23 13.78
N LEU A 30 1.50 -4.72 12.72
CA LEU A 30 1.08 -5.93 12.03
C LEU A 30 1.15 -7.17 12.94
N ILE A 31 2.18 -7.28 13.78
CA ILE A 31 2.30 -8.36 14.78
C ILE A 31 1.09 -8.36 15.73
N LYS A 32 0.70 -7.19 16.26
CA LYS A 32 -0.47 -7.07 17.15
C LYS A 32 -1.76 -7.52 16.48
N VAL A 33 -1.94 -7.22 15.19
CA VAL A 33 -3.08 -7.71 14.42
C VAL A 33 -3.04 -9.23 14.31
N PHE A 34 -1.88 -9.82 14.06
CA PHE A 34 -1.78 -11.28 13.92
C PHE A 34 -2.06 -11.98 15.25
N GLU A 35 -1.55 -11.42 16.36
CA GLU A 35 -1.82 -11.89 17.71
C GLU A 35 -3.31 -11.79 18.07
N SER A 36 -4.01 -10.73 17.66
CA SER A 36 -5.44 -10.55 17.94
C SER A 36 -6.35 -11.59 17.27
N HIS A 37 -5.85 -12.30 16.25
CA HIS A 37 -6.59 -13.38 15.61
C HIS A 37 -6.49 -14.72 16.36
N GLU A 38 -5.66 -14.82 17.42
CA GLU A 38 -5.59 -15.99 18.31
C GLU A 38 -5.38 -17.32 17.57
N GLY A 39 -4.62 -17.30 16.46
CA GLY A 39 -4.36 -18.48 15.63
C GLY A 39 -5.52 -18.91 14.73
N LYS A 40 -6.62 -18.14 14.67
CA LYS A 40 -7.73 -18.38 13.74
C LYS A 40 -7.31 -18.01 12.32
N LEU A 41 -7.93 -18.66 11.34
CA LEU A 41 -7.74 -18.32 9.93
C LEU A 41 -8.34 -16.94 9.66
N PHE A 42 -7.57 -16.06 9.03
CA PHE A 42 -8.02 -14.75 8.59
C PHE A 42 -7.32 -14.33 7.30
N ASN A 43 -7.84 -13.30 6.65
CA ASN A 43 -7.26 -12.77 5.42
C ASN A 43 -6.05 -11.87 5.73
N VAL A 44 -4.86 -12.42 5.51
CA VAL A 44 -3.59 -11.72 5.73
C VAL A 44 -3.35 -10.61 4.68
N THR A 45 -3.89 -10.76 3.47
CA THR A 45 -3.67 -9.84 2.35
C THR A 45 -4.10 -8.41 2.69
N ASN A 46 -5.28 -8.24 3.30
CA ASN A 46 -5.76 -6.90 3.66
C ASN A 46 -4.87 -6.26 4.73
N SER A 47 -4.46 -7.03 5.75
CA SER A 47 -3.57 -6.53 6.81
C SER A 47 -2.21 -6.08 6.26
N ILE A 48 -1.66 -6.82 5.29
CA ILE A 48 -0.43 -6.43 4.59
C ILE A 48 -0.64 -5.18 3.75
N ASN A 49 -1.75 -5.09 3.01
CA ASN A 49 -2.05 -3.92 2.17
C ASN A 49 -2.21 -2.64 3.01
N TYR A 50 -2.83 -2.73 4.19
CA TYR A 50 -2.91 -1.63 5.14
C TYR A 50 -1.51 -1.22 5.63
N ALA A 51 -0.65 -2.19 5.99
CA ALA A 51 0.71 -1.91 6.43
C ALA A 51 1.53 -1.19 5.33
N VAL A 52 1.50 -1.69 4.11
CA VAL A 52 2.20 -1.08 2.96
C VAL A 52 1.69 0.33 2.71
N SER A 53 0.37 0.52 2.75
CA SER A 53 -0.26 1.84 2.56
C SER A 53 0.12 2.82 3.67
N ASN A 54 0.24 2.36 4.92
CA ASN A 54 0.69 3.17 6.05
C ASN A 54 2.18 3.53 5.97
N ILE A 55 3.05 2.61 5.50
CA ILE A 55 4.46 2.93 5.27
C ILE A 55 4.57 4.08 4.27
N ILE A 56 3.85 4.01 3.14
CA ILE A 56 3.84 5.08 2.15
C ILE A 56 3.21 6.37 2.72
N SER A 57 2.10 6.26 3.45
CA SER A 57 1.43 7.40 4.09
C SER A 57 2.34 8.10 5.10
N SER A 58 3.10 7.35 5.88
CA SER A 58 4.05 7.91 6.84
C SER A 58 5.23 8.63 6.16
N ILE A 59 5.62 8.19 4.95
CA ILE A 59 6.66 8.86 4.16
C ILE A 59 6.13 10.15 3.52
N ILE A 60 4.88 10.15 3.02
CA ILE A 60 4.31 11.29 2.28
C ILE A 60 3.69 12.33 3.21
N TYR A 61 2.88 11.88 4.17
CA TYR A 61 2.11 12.73 5.08
C TYR A 61 2.77 12.90 6.45
N GLY A 62 3.79 12.10 6.76
CA GLY A 62 4.43 12.11 8.08
C GLY A 62 3.64 11.39 9.17
N SER A 63 2.47 10.83 8.84
CA SER A 63 1.56 10.15 9.79
C SER A 63 1.05 8.83 9.25
N ARG A 64 0.74 7.91 10.17
CA ARG A 64 0.02 6.66 9.90
C ARG A 64 -1.47 6.80 10.21
N PHE A 65 -2.28 5.98 9.58
CA PHE A 65 -3.71 5.82 9.88
C PHE A 65 -3.92 4.60 10.77
N ASP A 66 -4.99 4.62 11.58
CA ASP A 66 -5.38 3.45 12.35
C ASP A 66 -5.96 2.36 11.42
N TYR A 67 -5.80 1.10 11.78
CA TYR A 67 -6.43 0.01 11.03
C TYR A 67 -7.92 -0.10 11.32
N SER A 68 -8.43 0.55 12.38
CA SER A 68 -9.86 0.71 12.62
C SER A 68 -10.46 1.90 11.87
N ASP A 69 -9.65 2.70 11.16
CA ASP A 69 -10.14 3.82 10.36
C ASP A 69 -10.86 3.29 9.11
N GLU A 70 -12.18 3.46 9.07
CA GLU A 70 -13.03 2.96 7.99
C GLU A 70 -12.75 3.66 6.66
N GLU A 71 -12.43 4.96 6.67
CA GLU A 71 -12.13 5.71 5.45
C GLU A 71 -10.81 5.23 4.83
N PHE A 72 -9.79 5.06 5.67
CA PHE A 72 -8.49 4.53 5.24
C PHE A 72 -8.62 3.09 4.70
N THR A 73 -9.26 2.20 5.45
CA THR A 73 -9.39 0.80 5.06
C THR A 73 -10.19 0.64 3.77
N GLU A 74 -11.28 1.39 3.61
CA GLU A 74 -12.07 1.40 2.38
C GLU A 74 -11.27 1.94 1.19
N MET A 75 -10.50 3.01 1.37
CA MET A 75 -9.63 3.54 0.33
C MET A 75 -8.62 2.48 -0.15
N VAL A 76 -7.97 1.76 0.77
CA VAL A 76 -6.99 0.72 0.44
C VAL A 76 -7.65 -0.48 -0.24
N ASN A 77 -8.84 -0.88 0.21
CA ASN A 77 -9.59 -1.98 -0.39
C ASN A 77 -9.98 -1.66 -1.84
N ARG A 78 -10.51 -0.47 -2.10
CA ARG A 78 -10.86 -0.02 -3.45
C ARG A 78 -9.64 0.09 -4.36
N ALA A 79 -8.51 0.58 -3.84
CA ALA A 79 -7.26 0.61 -4.58
C ALA A 79 -6.79 -0.80 -4.94
N THR A 80 -6.88 -1.74 -4.01
CA THR A 80 -6.52 -3.15 -4.21
C THR A 80 -7.41 -3.81 -5.27
N GLU A 81 -8.73 -3.62 -5.17
CA GLU A 81 -9.69 -4.13 -6.15
C GLU A 81 -9.43 -3.55 -7.55
N THR A 82 -9.18 -2.24 -7.64
CA THR A 82 -8.86 -1.57 -8.90
C THR A 82 -7.61 -2.18 -9.54
N LEU A 83 -6.57 -2.46 -8.75
CA LEU A 83 -5.35 -3.10 -9.24
C LEU A 83 -5.61 -4.53 -9.71
N GLN A 84 -6.42 -5.29 -8.98
CA GLN A 84 -6.81 -6.65 -9.37
C GLN A 84 -7.58 -6.65 -10.70
N LEU A 85 -8.57 -5.77 -10.83
CA LEU A 85 -9.37 -5.63 -12.04
C LEU A 85 -8.52 -5.18 -13.24
N ALA A 86 -7.61 -4.23 -13.04
CA ALA A 86 -6.66 -3.78 -14.06
C ALA A 86 -5.69 -4.90 -14.51
N GLY A 87 -5.44 -5.88 -13.64
CA GLY A 87 -4.67 -7.09 -13.95
C GLY A 87 -5.42 -8.15 -14.73
N THR A 88 -6.74 -8.03 -14.90
CA THR A 88 -7.53 -9.06 -15.59
C THR A 88 -7.37 -9.01 -17.12
N PRO A 89 -7.44 -10.16 -17.81
CA PRO A 89 -7.38 -10.21 -19.27
C PRO A 89 -8.45 -9.34 -19.95
N SER A 90 -9.64 -9.25 -19.34
CA SER A 90 -10.75 -8.45 -19.83
C SER A 90 -10.42 -6.96 -19.95
N VAL A 91 -9.53 -6.44 -19.10
CA VAL A 91 -9.08 -5.05 -19.15
C VAL A 91 -7.77 -4.92 -19.95
N GLN A 92 -6.83 -5.87 -19.76
CA GLN A 92 -5.51 -5.80 -20.38
C GLN A 92 -5.51 -6.04 -21.89
N VAL A 93 -6.36 -6.95 -22.40
CA VAL A 93 -6.41 -7.26 -23.84
C VAL A 93 -6.90 -6.04 -24.64
N PRO A 94 -8.00 -5.36 -24.28
CA PRO A 94 -8.39 -4.11 -24.94
C PRO A 94 -7.34 -3.00 -24.79
N LEU A 95 -6.74 -2.85 -23.60
CA LEU A 95 -5.76 -1.80 -23.34
C LEU A 95 -4.48 -1.97 -24.17
N SER A 96 -3.96 -3.20 -24.25
CA SER A 96 -2.77 -3.51 -25.08
C SER A 96 -3.04 -3.32 -26.58
N PHE A 97 -4.25 -3.63 -27.05
CA PHE A 97 -4.65 -3.39 -28.43
C PHE A 97 -4.73 -1.90 -28.77
N LEU A 98 -5.24 -1.06 -27.85
CA LEU A 98 -5.27 0.40 -28.02
C LEU A 98 -3.86 1.02 -28.02
N LEU A 99 -2.98 0.57 -27.13
CA LEU A 99 -1.61 1.08 -27.02
C LEU A 99 -0.73 0.70 -28.22
N ASN A 100 -0.94 -0.47 -28.83
CA ASN A 100 -0.21 -0.90 -30.02
C ASN A 100 -0.70 -0.23 -31.32
N LYS A 101 -1.80 0.52 -31.27
CA LYS A 101 -2.40 1.20 -32.42
C LYS A 101 -2.14 2.72 -32.44
N LEU A 102 -1.50 3.24 -31.38
CA LEU A 102 -0.95 4.59 -31.27
C LEU A 102 0.54 4.59 -31.61
#